data_AF-A0A6G1CZ08-F1
#
_entry.id   AF-A0A6G1CZ08-F1
#
_cell.length_a   1.000
_cell.length_b   1.000
_cell.length_c   1.000
_cell.angle_alpha   90.00
_cell.angle_beta   90.00
_cell.angle_gamma   90.00
#
_symmetry.space_group_name_H-M   'P 1'
#
loop_
_entity.id
_entity.type
_entity.pdbx_description
1 polymer ?
#
loop_
_entity_poly.entity_id
_entity_poly.type
_entity_poly.pdbx_seq_one_letter_code
_entity_poly.pdbx_strand_id
1 'polypeptide(L)'
;MPFCLSHSTLDLITLIVVPASHCCNGTLRCHRTPRRLPDTAGRLPVCWKNKARLRRRNLPPGSLGLPLVGQSLGLLRAMRRNTAERWLQDRIDRYGPVSKLSLFGAPMVFVAGPAANKVVFLHEALAPKQQRSLTMVLGRKNILELVGDDHRRVCGALMQFLKPEMLPRYVGKIDGEVRRHFLDRWADRRTVTVLPLMKLLTFDIIATLLFGLGHGAARDALAGDFERMMGGIWAVPVDLPFTAFRRSIRAADRARRLVAGITRERKAALEQGTATRSSDLIACLLSLTDSRGERLLTEEEIIDNSIVSLTAGHDTSAILMTFMVRHLANDPTNLVAMVQGK
;
A
#
# COMPACT_ATOMS: atom_id res chain seq x y z
N MET A 1 18.50 5.50 0.41
CA MET A 1 18.33 4.88 1.74
C MET A 1 16.90 4.35 1.82
N PRO A 2 16.71 3.03 1.93
CA PRO A 2 15.36 2.47 2.09
C PRO A 2 14.78 2.93 3.42
N PHE A 3 13.48 3.24 3.43
CA PHE A 3 12.77 3.65 4.62
C PHE A 3 12.69 2.45 5.58
N CYS A 4 13.44 2.47 6.68
CA CYS A 4 13.19 1.58 7.81
C CYS A 4 11.95 2.12 8.52
N LEU A 5 10.80 1.50 8.27
CA LEU A 5 9.58 1.75 9.02
C LEU A 5 9.61 0.81 10.23
N SER A 6 9.62 1.36 11.45
CA SER A 6 9.49 0.55 12.66
C SER A 6 8.16 -0.21 12.68
N HIS A 7 8.08 -1.27 13.48
CA HIS A 7 6.87 -2.11 13.63
C HIS A 7 5.62 -1.24 13.93
N SER A 8 5.76 -0.20 14.74
CA SER A 8 4.69 0.78 15.04
C SER A 8 4.33 1.66 13.84
N THR A 9 5.28 1.92 12.93
CA THR A 9 5.06 2.79 11.76
C THR A 9 4.29 2.07 10.64
N LEU A 10 4.40 0.74 10.54
CA LEU A 10 3.59 -0.06 9.61
C LEU A 10 2.10 -0.04 10.00
N ASP A 11 1.79 -0.09 11.30
CA ASP A 11 0.41 0.07 11.80
C ASP A 11 -0.11 1.50 11.62
N LEU A 12 0.77 2.50 11.71
CA LEU A 12 0.45 3.93 11.51
C LEU A 12 0.36 4.38 10.04
N ILE A 13 0.81 3.57 9.08
CA ILE A 13 0.68 3.86 7.63
C ILE A 13 -0.65 3.35 7.08
N THR A 14 -1.61 2.98 7.93
CA THR A 14 -3.01 3.12 7.51
C THR A 14 -3.47 4.56 7.72
N LEU A 15 -2.86 5.49 6.96
CA LEU A 15 -3.43 6.82 6.71
C LEU A 15 -4.67 6.59 5.85
N ILE A 16 -5.77 6.19 6.47
CA ILE A 16 -7.02 6.05 5.73
C ILE A 16 -7.51 7.45 5.40
N VAL A 17 -7.39 7.77 4.13
CA VAL A 17 -7.80 9.04 3.54
C VAL A 17 -9.33 9.08 3.55
N VAL A 18 -9.91 9.67 4.59
CA VAL A 18 -11.31 10.10 4.51
C VAL A 18 -11.34 11.46 3.80
N PRO A 19 -11.84 11.56 2.55
CA PRO A 19 -11.97 12.85 1.89
C PRO A 19 -12.92 13.72 2.70
N ALA A 20 -12.53 14.98 2.95
CA ALA A 20 -13.30 15.94 3.76
C ALA A 20 -14.73 16.17 3.25
N SER A 21 -15.04 15.79 2.00
CA SER A 21 -16.38 15.82 1.41
C SER A 21 -17.36 14.85 2.07
N HIS A 22 -16.91 13.75 2.68
CA HIS A 22 -17.79 12.75 3.30
C HIS A 22 -18.13 13.03 4.77
N CYS A 23 -17.37 13.88 5.47
CA CYS A 23 -17.75 14.35 6.81
C CYS A 23 -18.85 15.44 6.80
N CYS A 24 -19.34 15.85 5.62
CA CYS A 24 -20.29 16.96 5.51
C CYS A 24 -21.76 16.59 5.68
N ASN A 25 -22.14 15.31 5.76
CA ASN A 25 -23.51 14.88 6.03
C ASN A 25 -23.65 14.42 7.49
N GLY A 26 -23.87 15.40 8.37
CA GLY A 26 -24.13 15.15 9.79
C GLY A 26 -25.53 14.54 10.01
N THR A 27 -25.56 13.30 10.46
CA THR A 27 -26.73 12.70 11.13
C THR A 27 -26.29 11.98 12.40
N LEU A 28 -25.90 12.77 13.40
CA LEU A 28 -26.05 12.42 14.80
C LEU A 28 -27.08 13.41 15.37
N ARG A 29 -28.37 13.04 15.31
CA ARG A 29 -29.47 13.84 15.89
C ARG A 29 -29.61 13.48 17.37
N CYS A 30 -29.37 14.45 18.25
CA CYS A 30 -29.90 14.43 19.61
C CYS A 30 -31.37 14.91 19.59
N HIS A 31 -32.24 14.16 20.25
CA HIS A 31 -33.64 14.51 20.49
C HIS A 31 -33.80 15.82 21.26
N ARG A 32 -34.73 16.69 20.82
CA ARG A 32 -35.57 17.56 21.68
C ARG A 32 -36.83 18.00 20.92
N THR A 33 -37.97 17.84 21.57
CA THR A 33 -39.35 18.14 21.14
C THR A 33 -39.73 19.63 21.32
N PRO A 34 -40.88 20.10 20.78
CA PRO A 34 -41.04 21.44 20.20
C PRO A 34 -41.83 22.45 21.05
N ARG A 35 -41.72 23.75 20.74
CA ARG A 35 -42.73 24.79 21.07
C ARG A 35 -42.95 25.77 19.91
N ARG A 36 -44.20 26.24 19.78
CA ARG A 36 -44.86 26.90 18.63
C ARG A 36 -44.82 28.45 18.67
N LEU A 37 -44.74 29.06 17.46
CA LEU A 37 -45.46 30.24 16.86
C LEU A 37 -45.38 31.66 17.51
N PRO A 38 -45.73 32.79 16.82
CA PRO A 38 -46.21 33.01 15.44
C PRO A 38 -45.58 34.20 14.63
N ASP A 39 -46.12 34.39 13.41
CA ASP A 39 -45.94 35.36 12.30
C ASP A 39 -45.72 36.87 12.58
N THR A 40 -45.05 37.57 11.65
CA THR A 40 -45.68 38.58 10.76
C THR A 40 -44.69 39.21 9.75
N ALA A 41 -45.28 39.73 8.67
CA ALA A 41 -44.72 40.08 7.37
C ALA A 41 -43.81 41.33 7.29
N GLY A 42 -43.00 41.39 6.23
CA GLY A 42 -42.84 42.62 5.45
C GLY A 42 -41.42 43.04 5.04
N ARG A 43 -41.25 43.19 3.73
CA ARG A 43 -40.27 44.02 2.97
C ARG A 43 -38.93 43.38 2.60
N LEU A 44 -38.83 43.03 1.32
CA LEU A 44 -37.57 43.01 0.57
C LEU A 44 -37.07 44.45 0.39
N PRO A 45 -35.76 44.70 0.59
CA PRO A 45 -35.04 45.31 -0.51
C PRO A 45 -33.60 44.77 -0.72
N VAL A 46 -33.27 44.69 -2.01
CA VAL A 46 -31.95 44.96 -2.61
C VAL A 46 -30.82 43.95 -2.30
N CYS A 47 -30.60 43.09 -3.30
CA CYS A 47 -29.48 42.18 -3.40
C CYS A 47 -28.16 42.95 -3.65
N TRP A 48 -27.47 43.34 -2.58
CA TRP A 48 -26.03 43.54 -2.63
C TRP A 48 -25.34 42.20 -2.38
N LYS A 49 -24.46 41.80 -3.30
CA LYS A 49 -23.61 40.60 -3.25
C LYS A 49 -22.79 40.57 -1.95
N ASN A 50 -23.38 40.07 -0.87
CA ASN A 50 -22.62 39.67 0.30
C ASN A 50 -22.07 38.27 0.03
N LYS A 51 -20.74 38.19 -0.10
CA LYS A 51 -19.95 36.96 0.01
C LYS A 51 -20.46 36.19 1.22
N ALA A 52 -21.38 35.25 0.99
CA ALA A 52 -21.96 34.45 2.04
C ALA A 52 -20.81 33.73 2.74
N ARG A 53 -20.60 34.09 4.00
CA ARG A 53 -19.82 33.33 4.97
C ARG A 53 -20.20 31.86 4.79
N LEU A 54 -19.31 31.08 4.16
CA LEU A 54 -19.35 29.63 4.28
C LEU A 54 -19.38 29.37 5.79
N ARG A 55 -20.54 28.93 6.30
CA ARG A 55 -20.69 28.38 7.65
C ARG A 55 -19.42 27.59 7.94
N ARG A 56 -18.69 27.95 9.00
CA ARG A 56 -17.53 27.17 9.47
C ARG A 56 -18.04 25.75 9.67
N ARG A 57 -17.81 24.88 8.69
CA ARG A 57 -18.08 23.44 8.80
C ARG A 57 -17.35 22.97 10.06
N ASN A 58 -17.99 22.12 10.86
CA ASN A 58 -17.39 21.48 12.05
C ASN A 58 -16.23 20.57 11.61
N LEU A 59 -15.13 21.17 11.17
CA LEU A 59 -13.94 20.47 10.75
C LEU A 59 -13.08 20.20 11.98
N PRO A 60 -12.42 19.04 12.05
CA PRO A 60 -11.47 18.74 13.11
C PRO A 60 -10.41 19.84 13.28
N PRO A 61 -9.88 20.03 14.50
CA PRO A 61 -8.77 20.94 14.76
C PRO A 61 -7.53 20.54 13.94
N GLY A 62 -6.59 21.47 13.74
CA GLY A 62 -5.34 21.20 13.01
C GLY A 62 -5.03 22.20 11.91
N SER A 63 -3.78 22.20 11.45
CA SER A 63 -3.31 23.01 10.33
C SER A 63 -3.15 22.18 9.06
N LEU A 64 -3.49 22.73 7.90
CA LEU A 64 -3.21 22.10 6.61
C LEU A 64 -1.74 22.25 6.20
N GLY A 65 -0.94 23.08 6.88
CA GLY A 65 0.47 23.28 6.56
C GLY A 65 0.69 24.20 5.35
N LEU A 66 1.80 23.99 4.64
CA LEU A 66 2.19 24.80 3.47
C LEU A 66 1.22 24.60 2.29
N PRO A 67 1.04 25.61 1.42
CA PRO A 67 0.34 25.41 0.16
C PRO A 67 0.95 24.26 -0.66
N LEU A 68 0.10 23.50 -1.37
CA LEU A 68 0.45 22.37 -2.27
C LEU A 68 1.09 21.13 -1.63
N VAL A 69 1.98 21.26 -0.65
CA VAL A 69 2.70 20.13 -0.03
C VAL A 69 2.24 19.83 1.39
N GLY A 70 1.46 20.71 2.01
CA GLY A 70 0.95 20.53 3.36
C GLY A 70 2.06 20.32 4.38
N GLN A 71 2.02 19.20 5.08
CA GLN A 71 3.01 18.80 6.09
C GLN A 71 3.89 17.62 5.62
N SER A 72 3.84 17.28 4.33
CA SER A 72 4.51 16.10 3.77
C SER A 72 6.01 16.08 4.03
N LEU A 73 6.69 17.22 3.91
CA LEU A 73 8.14 17.31 4.16
C LEU A 73 8.48 17.01 5.62
N GLY A 74 7.62 17.40 6.56
CA GLY A 74 7.75 17.08 7.98
C GLY A 74 7.66 15.58 8.21
N LEU A 75 6.59 14.95 7.68
CA LEU A 75 6.39 13.50 7.77
C LEU A 75 7.53 12.73 7.09
N LEU A 76 7.91 13.09 5.87
CA LEU A 76 8.99 12.42 5.13
C LEU A 76 10.34 12.54 5.84
N ARG A 77 10.63 13.70 6.46
CA ARG A 77 11.82 13.87 7.29
C ARG A 77 11.76 12.99 8.54
N ALA A 78 10.61 12.90 9.19
CA ALA A 78 10.40 12.03 10.35
C ALA A 78 10.56 10.55 9.98
N MET A 79 10.00 10.10 8.86
CA MET A 79 10.19 8.73 8.33
C MET A 79 11.68 8.43 8.07
N ARG A 80 12.42 9.36 7.44
CA ARG A 80 13.86 9.18 7.20
C ARG A 80 14.70 9.12 8.48
N ARG A 81 14.25 9.79 9.54
CA ARG A 81 14.91 9.78 10.86
C ARG A 81 14.39 8.66 11.78
N ASN A 82 13.46 7.82 11.31
CA ASN A 82 12.76 6.82 12.11
C ASN A 82 12.07 7.44 13.36
N THR A 83 11.51 8.63 13.21
CA THR A 83 10.76 9.36 14.25
C THR A 83 9.33 9.68 13.82
N ALA A 84 8.77 8.91 12.87
CA ALA A 84 7.43 9.13 12.33
C ALA A 84 6.34 8.92 13.40
N GLU A 85 6.51 7.93 14.28
CA GLU A 85 5.62 7.71 15.42
C GLU A 85 5.56 8.94 16.33
N ARG A 86 6.72 9.49 16.72
CA ARG A 86 6.79 10.73 17.50
C ARG A 86 6.12 11.90 16.77
N TRP A 87 6.33 12.03 15.45
CA TRP A 87 5.68 13.08 14.67
C TRP A 87 4.15 12.98 14.69
N LEU A 88 3.61 11.76 14.72
CA LEU A 88 2.17 11.50 14.84
C LEU A 88 1.68 11.72 16.29
N GLN A 89 2.46 11.32 17.29
CA GLN A 89 2.16 11.54 18.70
C GLN A 89 2.13 13.04 19.05
N ASP A 90 3.13 13.81 18.63
CA ASP A 90 3.18 15.27 18.83
C ASP A 90 1.93 15.97 18.26
N ARG A 91 1.34 15.40 17.19
CA ARG A 91 0.08 15.86 16.60
C ARG A 91 -1.13 15.49 17.45
N ILE A 92 -1.18 14.27 17.98
CA ILE A 92 -2.23 13.82 18.91
C ILE A 92 -2.22 14.73 20.14
N ASP A 93 -1.05 14.98 20.72
CA ASP A 93 -0.91 15.81 21.93
C ASP A 93 -1.36 17.26 21.68
N ARG A 94 -1.11 17.78 20.46
CA ARG A 94 -1.45 19.16 20.10
C ARG A 94 -2.90 19.38 19.67
N TYR A 95 -3.47 18.44 18.91
CA TYR A 95 -4.77 18.63 18.24
C TYR A 95 -5.82 17.59 18.65
N GLY A 96 -5.46 16.61 19.47
CA GLY A 96 -6.30 15.47 19.80
C GLY A 96 -6.24 14.34 18.77
N PRO A 97 -6.89 13.21 19.07
CA PRO A 97 -6.84 11.98 18.26
C PRO A 97 -7.52 12.11 16.90
N VAL A 98 -8.32 13.16 16.68
CA VAL A 98 -8.96 13.45 15.38
C VAL A 98 -8.58 14.87 14.96
N SER A 99 -7.77 15.00 13.91
CA SER A 99 -7.27 16.30 13.46
C SER A 99 -7.14 16.39 11.93
N LYS A 100 -7.27 17.59 11.38
CA LYS A 100 -7.03 17.83 9.96
C LYS A 100 -5.55 18.09 9.66
N LEU A 101 -5.14 17.68 8.47
CA LEU A 101 -3.82 17.95 7.90
C LEU A 101 -3.88 17.89 6.37
N SER A 102 -2.78 18.24 5.71
CA SER A 102 -2.59 17.94 4.30
C SER A 102 -1.29 17.17 4.13
N LEU A 103 -1.35 16.05 3.42
CA LEU A 103 -0.20 15.24 3.04
C LEU A 103 -0.28 14.93 1.55
N PHE A 104 0.87 14.93 0.89
CA PHE A 104 1.06 14.70 -0.54
C PHE A 104 0.12 15.52 -1.44
N GLY A 105 -0.22 16.73 -1.00
CA GLY A 105 -1.11 17.67 -1.70
C GLY A 105 -2.59 17.39 -1.56
N ALA A 106 -2.99 16.46 -0.69
CA ALA A 106 -4.39 16.17 -0.39
C ALA A 106 -4.74 16.56 1.05
N PRO A 107 -5.80 17.38 1.27
CA PRO A 107 -6.34 17.58 2.60
C PRO A 107 -7.00 16.28 3.12
N MET A 108 -6.74 15.95 4.37
CA MET A 108 -7.22 14.72 5.00
C MET A 108 -7.50 14.91 6.49
N VAL A 109 -8.18 13.91 7.06
CA VAL A 109 -8.40 13.79 8.51
C VAL A 109 -7.53 12.66 9.02
N PHE A 110 -6.64 12.98 9.96
CA PHE A 110 -5.94 12.02 10.77
C PHE A 110 -6.85 11.56 11.91
N VAL A 111 -6.94 10.26 12.08
CA VAL A 111 -7.64 9.60 13.17
C VAL A 111 -6.69 8.65 13.88
N ALA A 112 -6.72 8.65 15.20
CA ALA A 112 -5.92 7.77 16.05
C ALA A 112 -6.79 7.10 17.10
N GLY A 113 -6.46 5.84 17.37
CA GLY A 113 -7.06 5.05 18.43
C GLY A 113 -7.91 3.87 17.92
N PRO A 114 -8.03 2.78 18.69
CA PRO A 114 -8.65 1.54 18.24
C PRO A 114 -10.11 1.71 17.76
N ALA A 115 -10.89 2.53 18.47
CA ALA A 115 -12.28 2.78 18.11
C ALA A 115 -12.41 3.50 16.75
N ALA A 116 -11.55 4.48 16.50
CA ALA A 116 -11.54 5.19 15.23
C ALA A 116 -11.11 4.24 14.09
N ASN A 117 -10.01 3.51 14.28
CA ASN A 117 -9.51 2.54 13.30
C ASN A 117 -10.60 1.51 12.94
N LYS A 118 -11.32 0.98 13.93
CA LYS A 118 -12.43 0.04 13.70
C LYS A 118 -13.52 0.64 12.82
N VAL A 119 -13.94 1.89 13.08
CA VAL A 119 -14.92 2.57 12.22
C VAL A 119 -14.37 2.69 10.81
N VAL A 120 -13.12 3.10 10.65
CA VAL A 120 -12.60 3.33 9.31
C VAL A 120 -12.42 2.03 8.51
N PHE A 121 -12.02 0.92 9.13
CA PHE A 121 -11.87 -0.37 8.45
C PHE A 121 -13.19 -1.08 8.16
N LEU A 122 -14.24 -0.86 8.97
CA LEU A 122 -15.50 -1.60 8.85
C LEU A 122 -16.62 -0.82 8.14
N HIS A 123 -16.50 0.50 8.03
CA HIS A 123 -17.57 1.32 7.49
C HIS A 123 -17.52 1.37 5.96
N GLU A 124 -18.48 0.73 5.29
CA GLU A 124 -18.52 0.57 3.82
C GLU A 124 -18.50 1.89 3.04
N ALA A 125 -19.03 2.98 3.62
CA ALA A 125 -18.98 4.31 2.99
C ALA A 125 -17.57 4.96 2.98
N LEU A 126 -16.61 4.40 3.72
CA LEU A 126 -15.23 4.88 3.75
C LEU A 126 -14.39 4.00 2.83
N ALA A 127 -14.39 4.36 1.54
CA ALA A 127 -13.55 3.69 0.57
C ALA A 127 -12.06 4.04 0.81
N PRO A 128 -11.15 3.04 0.79
CA PRO A 128 -9.73 3.32 0.83
C PRO A 128 -9.37 4.13 -0.41
N LYS A 129 -8.63 5.23 -0.19
CA LYS A 129 -8.11 6.05 -1.27
C LYS A 129 -6.63 6.24 -1.05
N GLN A 130 -5.82 5.72 -1.98
CA GLN A 130 -4.39 5.89 -1.88
C GLN A 130 -3.99 7.32 -2.24
N GLN A 131 -2.79 7.69 -1.82
CA GLN A 131 -2.20 8.93 -2.29
C GLN A 131 -1.88 8.83 -3.78
N ARG A 132 -1.98 9.95 -4.49
CA ARG A 132 -1.83 10.02 -5.94
C ARG A 132 -0.52 9.41 -6.45
N SER A 133 0.58 9.53 -5.70
CA SER A 133 1.84 8.93 -6.15
C SER A 133 1.78 7.41 -6.16
N LEU A 134 1.18 6.77 -5.14
CA LEU A 134 0.98 5.32 -5.11
C LEU A 134 0.13 4.88 -6.28
N THR A 135 -1.02 5.53 -6.52
CA THR A 135 -1.92 5.20 -7.63
C THR A 135 -1.22 5.31 -8.99
N MET A 136 -0.42 6.35 -9.22
CA MET A 136 0.29 6.52 -10.50
C MET A 136 1.42 5.51 -10.70
N VAL A 137 2.03 5.05 -9.61
CA VAL A 137 3.15 4.11 -9.64
C VAL A 137 2.68 2.66 -9.69
N LEU A 138 1.67 2.30 -8.90
CA LEU A 138 1.14 0.93 -8.78
C LEU A 138 0.02 0.63 -9.79
N GLY A 139 -0.60 1.67 -10.35
CA GLY A 139 -1.64 1.56 -11.36
C GLY A 139 -3.03 1.81 -10.77
N ARG A 140 -4.04 1.76 -11.62
CA ARG A 140 -5.43 2.10 -11.24
C ARG A 140 -6.35 0.89 -11.18
N LYS A 141 -5.93 -0.25 -11.75
CA LYS A 141 -6.73 -1.47 -11.83
C LYS A 141 -6.22 -2.53 -10.87
N ASN A 142 -5.89 -2.12 -9.65
CA ASN A 142 -5.41 -3.01 -8.59
C ASN A 142 -6.30 -2.98 -7.34
N ILE A 143 -6.11 -4.00 -6.51
CA ILE A 143 -6.84 -4.21 -5.25
C ILE A 143 -6.82 -3.00 -4.28
N LEU A 144 -5.84 -2.11 -4.35
CA LEU A 144 -5.76 -0.95 -3.45
C LEU A 144 -6.63 0.24 -3.91
N GLU A 145 -7.05 0.25 -5.17
CA GLU A 145 -7.81 1.33 -5.81
C GLU A 145 -9.25 0.93 -6.16
N LEU A 146 -9.47 -0.35 -6.46
CA LEU A 146 -10.81 -0.86 -6.77
C LEU A 146 -11.70 -0.82 -5.54
N VAL A 147 -13.01 -0.64 -5.77
CA VAL A 147 -14.04 -0.60 -4.71
C VAL A 147 -15.20 -1.53 -5.07
N GLY A 148 -16.04 -1.85 -4.09
CA GLY A 148 -17.28 -2.61 -4.29
C GLY A 148 -17.05 -3.98 -4.94
N ASP A 149 -17.82 -4.29 -5.98
CA ASP A 149 -17.82 -5.60 -6.64
C ASP A 149 -16.50 -5.88 -7.37
N ASP A 150 -15.87 -4.87 -7.98
CA ASP A 150 -14.57 -5.01 -8.63
C ASP A 150 -13.48 -5.37 -7.61
N HIS A 151 -13.47 -4.70 -6.45
CA HIS A 151 -12.58 -5.07 -5.35
C HIS A 151 -12.83 -6.50 -4.90
N ARG A 152 -14.09 -6.89 -4.68
CA ARG A 152 -14.44 -8.25 -4.23
C ARG A 152 -13.99 -9.31 -5.24
N ARG A 153 -14.17 -9.06 -6.54
CA ARG A 153 -13.74 -9.93 -7.63
C ARG A 153 -12.22 -10.09 -7.66
N VAL A 154 -11.47 -8.98 -7.69
CA VAL A 154 -10.00 -9.01 -7.75
C VAL A 154 -9.39 -9.60 -6.47
N CYS A 155 -9.92 -9.24 -5.30
CA CYS A 155 -9.50 -9.83 -4.03
C CYS A 155 -9.76 -11.33 -4.01
N GLY A 156 -10.97 -11.77 -4.39
CA GLY A 156 -11.31 -13.19 -4.50
C GLY A 156 -10.39 -13.97 -5.45
N ALA A 157 -9.97 -13.34 -6.56
CA ALA A 157 -9.04 -13.92 -7.51
C ALA A 157 -7.62 -14.06 -6.93
N LEU A 158 -7.07 -13.01 -6.31
CA LEU A 158 -5.76 -13.05 -5.65
C LEU A 158 -5.74 -14.08 -4.50
N MET A 159 -6.84 -14.21 -3.76
CA MET A 159 -6.97 -15.20 -2.70
C MET A 159 -6.88 -16.63 -3.21
N GLN A 160 -7.19 -16.94 -4.48
CA GLN A 160 -7.03 -18.30 -5.03
C GLN A 160 -5.55 -18.74 -5.03
N PHE A 161 -4.62 -17.81 -5.23
CA PHE A 161 -3.20 -18.09 -5.22
C PHE A 161 -2.63 -18.18 -3.80
N LEU A 162 -3.21 -17.44 -2.85
CA LEU A 162 -2.73 -17.32 -1.47
C LEU A 162 -3.38 -18.32 -0.50
N LYS A 163 -4.19 -19.27 -0.99
CA LYS A 163 -4.84 -20.25 -0.11
C LYS A 163 -3.82 -21.18 0.56
N PRO A 164 -4.10 -21.67 1.77
CA PRO A 164 -3.26 -22.65 2.46
C PRO A 164 -2.96 -23.90 1.62
N GLU A 165 -3.92 -24.37 0.83
CA GLU A 165 -3.76 -25.56 -0.03
C GLU A 165 -2.68 -25.39 -1.11
N MET A 166 -2.30 -24.15 -1.41
CA MET A 166 -1.25 -23.85 -2.37
C MET A 166 0.15 -23.84 -1.74
N LEU A 167 0.26 -23.75 -0.41
CA LEU A 167 1.55 -23.69 0.30
C LEU A 167 2.51 -24.82 -0.05
N PRO A 168 2.10 -26.11 -0.15
CA PRO A 168 3.00 -27.20 -0.53
C PRO A 168 3.68 -26.99 -1.89
N ARG A 169 3.05 -26.23 -2.79
CA ARG A 169 3.60 -25.91 -4.12
C ARG A 169 4.64 -24.79 -4.09
N TYR A 170 4.62 -23.97 -3.06
CA TYR A 170 5.51 -22.81 -2.92
C TYR A 170 6.69 -23.09 -1.99
N VAL A 171 6.50 -23.93 -0.98
CA VAL A 171 7.49 -24.11 0.09
C VAL A 171 8.85 -24.57 -0.44
N GLY A 172 8.87 -25.48 -1.42
CA GLY A 172 10.11 -25.94 -2.05
C GLY A 172 10.81 -24.86 -2.86
N LYS A 173 10.05 -24.00 -3.56
CA LYS A 173 10.60 -22.84 -4.27
C LYS A 173 11.17 -21.82 -3.28
N ILE A 174 10.44 -21.53 -2.21
CA ILE A 174 10.87 -20.61 -1.14
C ILE A 174 12.15 -21.13 -0.49
N ASP A 175 12.19 -22.41 -0.07
CA ASP A 175 13.37 -23.04 0.53
C ASP A 175 14.57 -22.99 -0.42
N GLY A 176 14.37 -23.23 -1.72
CA GLY A 176 15.40 -23.09 -2.73
C GLY A 176 15.99 -21.67 -2.82
N GLU A 177 15.13 -20.64 -2.83
CA GLU A 177 15.58 -19.24 -2.82
C GLU A 177 16.30 -18.88 -1.51
N VAL A 178 15.79 -19.35 -0.36
CA VAL A 178 16.38 -19.12 0.96
C VAL A 178 17.77 -19.75 1.06
N ARG A 179 17.92 -21.03 0.69
CA ARG A 179 19.22 -21.72 0.72
C ARG A 179 20.25 -21.01 -0.15
N ARG A 180 19.87 -20.68 -1.39
CA ARG A 180 20.75 -19.98 -2.33
C ARG A 180 21.16 -18.62 -1.76
N HIS A 181 20.23 -17.88 -1.20
CA HIS A 181 20.51 -16.58 -0.59
C HIS A 181 21.56 -16.68 0.54
N PHE A 182 21.41 -17.66 1.44
CA PHE A 182 22.37 -17.85 2.53
C PHE A 182 23.74 -18.33 2.03
N LEU A 183 23.78 -19.26 1.09
CA LEU A 183 25.03 -19.72 0.48
C LEU A 183 25.78 -18.57 -0.21
N ASP A 184 25.11 -17.82 -1.08
CA ASP A 184 25.77 -16.81 -1.92
C ASP A 184 26.10 -15.51 -1.15
N ARG A 185 25.31 -15.18 -0.12
CA ARG A 185 25.36 -13.86 0.52
C ARG A 185 25.85 -13.89 1.97
N TRP A 186 25.87 -15.04 2.63
CA TRP A 186 26.22 -15.15 4.05
C TRP A 186 27.41 -16.05 4.35
N ALA A 187 27.57 -17.19 3.65
CA ALA A 187 28.50 -18.26 4.04
C ALA A 187 29.94 -17.79 4.35
N ASP A 188 30.47 -16.85 3.57
CA ASP A 188 31.85 -16.36 3.73
C ASP A 188 31.95 -14.99 4.42
N ARG A 189 30.89 -14.53 5.08
CA ARG A 189 30.81 -13.18 5.65
C ARG A 189 30.68 -13.20 7.17
N ARG A 190 31.67 -12.62 7.86
CA ARG A 190 31.63 -12.41 9.32
C ARG A 190 30.62 -11.35 9.76
N THR A 191 30.30 -10.40 8.89
CA THR A 191 29.39 -9.30 9.20
C THR A 191 28.56 -8.98 7.97
N VAL A 192 27.25 -8.80 8.17
CA VAL A 192 26.31 -8.50 7.10
C VAL A 192 25.37 -7.38 7.52
N THR A 193 24.89 -6.62 6.55
CA THR A 193 23.76 -5.71 6.75
C THR A 193 22.48 -6.46 6.39
N VAL A 194 21.63 -6.71 7.39
CA VAL A 194 20.48 -7.62 7.25
C VAL A 194 19.41 -7.09 6.31
N LEU A 195 18.98 -5.82 6.44
CA LEU A 195 17.85 -5.29 5.66
C LEU A 195 18.05 -5.36 4.13
N PRO A 196 19.20 -4.94 3.55
CA PRO A 196 19.44 -5.10 2.12
C PRO A 196 19.37 -6.56 1.67
N LEU A 197 19.90 -7.49 2.48
CA LEU A 197 19.87 -8.92 2.18
C LEU A 197 18.44 -9.48 2.25
N MET A 198 17.67 -9.10 3.27
CA MET A 198 16.26 -9.52 3.38
C MET A 198 15.40 -8.97 2.24
N LYS A 199 15.65 -7.73 1.76
CA LYS A 199 14.99 -7.18 0.57
C LYS A 199 15.33 -7.96 -0.69
N LEU A 200 16.61 -8.31 -0.87
CA LEU A 200 17.02 -9.15 -1.99
C LEU A 200 16.32 -10.52 -1.94
N LEU A 201 16.32 -11.17 -0.76
CA LEU A 201 15.63 -12.45 -0.56
C LEU A 201 14.14 -12.39 -0.87
N THR A 202 13.42 -11.38 -0.37
CA THR A 202 11.97 -11.26 -0.64
C THR A 202 11.69 -10.94 -2.09
N PHE A 203 12.49 -10.07 -2.73
CA PHE A 203 12.40 -9.86 -4.18
C PHE A 203 12.55 -11.19 -4.93
N ASP A 204 13.56 -11.95 -4.55
CA ASP A 204 13.94 -13.20 -5.18
C ASP A 204 12.84 -14.27 -5.07
N ILE A 205 12.28 -14.44 -3.88
CA ILE A 205 11.12 -15.31 -3.63
C ILE A 205 9.92 -14.90 -4.50
N ILE A 206 9.59 -13.61 -4.52
CA ILE A 206 8.42 -13.11 -5.23
C ILE A 206 8.61 -13.18 -6.74
N ALA A 207 9.81 -12.90 -7.25
CA ALA A 207 10.17 -13.07 -8.66
C ALA A 207 9.91 -14.52 -9.11
N THR A 208 10.34 -15.49 -8.30
CA THR A 208 10.12 -16.91 -8.53
C THR A 208 8.64 -17.30 -8.43
N LEU A 209 7.91 -16.83 -7.40
CA LEU A 209 6.53 -17.26 -7.14
C LEU A 209 5.47 -16.58 -8.01
N LEU A 210 5.58 -15.27 -8.23
CA LEU A 210 4.54 -14.51 -8.93
C LEU A 210 4.71 -14.54 -10.44
N PHE A 211 5.96 -14.50 -10.90
CA PHE A 211 6.30 -14.36 -12.32
C PHE A 211 6.91 -15.64 -12.91
N GLY A 212 7.25 -16.62 -12.08
CA GLY A 212 7.96 -17.83 -12.52
C GLY A 212 9.34 -17.52 -13.11
N LEU A 213 9.98 -16.43 -12.69
CA LEU A 213 11.27 -16.00 -13.22
C LEU A 213 12.43 -16.68 -12.51
N GLY A 214 13.22 -17.43 -13.28
CA GLY A 214 14.54 -17.87 -12.86
C GLY A 214 15.53 -16.71 -12.75
N HIS A 215 16.76 -17.02 -12.34
CA HIS A 215 17.85 -16.04 -12.30
C HIS A 215 18.33 -15.73 -13.72
N GLY A 216 18.56 -14.45 -14.01
CA GLY A 216 19.01 -13.99 -15.31
C GLY A 216 18.46 -12.62 -15.69
N ALA A 217 18.70 -12.23 -16.94
CA ALA A 217 18.50 -10.86 -17.42
C ALA A 217 17.09 -10.30 -17.18
N ALA A 218 16.04 -11.11 -17.34
CA ALA A 218 14.65 -10.66 -17.14
C ALA A 218 14.38 -10.30 -15.67
N ARG A 219 14.88 -11.12 -14.73
CA ARG A 219 14.74 -10.88 -13.30
C ARG A 219 15.57 -9.68 -12.87
N ASP A 220 16.78 -9.54 -13.38
CA ASP A 220 17.67 -8.41 -13.07
C ASP A 220 17.10 -7.08 -13.61
N ALA A 221 16.53 -7.10 -14.81
CA ALA A 221 15.83 -5.95 -15.38
C ALA A 221 14.63 -5.54 -14.52
N LEU A 222 13.81 -6.51 -14.10
CA LEU A 222 12.68 -6.26 -13.22
C LEU A 222 13.14 -5.72 -11.86
N ALA A 223 14.22 -6.26 -11.28
CA ALA A 223 14.79 -5.79 -10.02
C ALA A 223 15.23 -4.33 -10.10
N GLY A 224 15.97 -3.97 -11.15
CA GLY A 224 16.45 -2.61 -11.36
C GLY A 224 15.30 -1.61 -11.60
N ASP A 225 14.24 -2.02 -12.29
CA ASP A 225 13.06 -1.17 -12.46
C ASP A 225 12.24 -1.06 -11.18
N PHE A 226 12.09 -2.16 -10.43
CA PHE A 226 11.41 -2.17 -9.16
C PHE A 226 12.10 -1.26 -8.12
N GLU A 227 13.44 -1.29 -8.02
CA GLU A 227 14.17 -0.40 -7.11
C GLU A 227 13.95 1.08 -7.45
N ARG A 228 14.03 1.44 -8.74
CA ARG A 228 13.78 2.81 -9.22
C ARG A 228 12.33 3.24 -9.01
N MET A 229 11.39 2.30 -9.15
CA MET A 229 9.98 2.50 -8.87
C MET A 229 9.77 2.84 -7.39
N MET A 230 10.32 2.05 -6.48
CA MET A 230 10.21 2.26 -5.03
C MET A 230 10.88 3.55 -4.56
N GLY A 231 11.92 4.03 -5.25
CA GLY A 231 12.61 5.27 -4.92
C GLY A 231 11.74 6.55 -4.97
N GLY A 232 10.61 6.52 -5.68
CA GLY A 232 9.71 7.68 -5.83
C GLY A 232 8.26 7.42 -5.38
N ILE A 233 7.94 6.25 -4.84
CA ILE A 233 6.57 5.88 -4.47
C ILE A 233 5.99 6.77 -3.35
N TRP A 234 6.83 7.23 -2.43
CA TRP A 234 6.50 8.17 -1.34
C TRP A 234 6.89 9.63 -1.65
N ALA A 235 7.11 10.00 -2.92
CA ALA A 235 7.43 11.37 -3.29
C ALA A 235 6.17 12.25 -3.38
N VAL A 236 6.35 13.57 -3.24
CA VAL A 236 5.29 14.52 -3.61
C VAL A 236 5.00 14.34 -5.11
N PRO A 237 3.73 14.20 -5.53
CA PRO A 237 3.36 13.82 -6.91
C PRO A 237 3.51 14.99 -7.90
N VAL A 238 4.74 15.49 -8.05
CA VAL A 238 5.12 16.54 -8.99
C VAL A 238 5.90 15.89 -10.14
N ASP A 239 5.26 15.82 -11.30
CA ASP A 239 5.79 15.17 -12.49
C ASP A 239 6.66 16.14 -13.31
N LEU A 240 7.94 16.25 -12.91
CA LEU A 240 8.95 17.07 -13.58
C LEU A 240 10.17 16.18 -13.91
N PRO A 241 10.90 16.44 -15.01
CA PRO A 241 11.92 15.52 -15.54
C PRO A 241 13.02 15.10 -14.55
N PHE A 242 13.31 15.94 -13.55
CA PHE A 242 14.36 15.72 -12.54
C PHE A 242 13.82 15.13 -11.23
N THR A 243 12.52 14.97 -11.04
CA THR A 243 11.95 14.50 -9.77
C THR A 243 12.08 12.99 -9.60
N ALA A 244 12.18 12.54 -8.34
CA ALA A 244 12.12 11.12 -8.02
C ALA A 244 10.79 10.50 -8.48
N PHE A 245 9.71 11.27 -8.45
CA PHE A 245 8.39 10.83 -8.90
C PHE A 245 8.36 10.50 -10.39
N ARG A 246 8.88 11.37 -11.27
CA ARG A 246 8.96 11.11 -12.71
C ARG A 246 9.84 9.90 -13.04
N ARG A 247 10.97 9.72 -12.33
CA ARG A 247 11.81 8.52 -12.47
C ARG A 247 11.07 7.25 -12.06
N SER A 248 10.30 7.31 -10.97
CA SER A 248 9.50 6.19 -10.48
C SER A 248 8.38 5.79 -11.45
N ILE A 249 7.64 6.76 -12.00
CA ILE A 249 6.62 6.47 -13.04
C ILE A 249 7.26 5.78 -14.26
N ARG A 250 8.36 6.32 -14.79
CA ARG A 250 9.05 5.71 -15.94
C ARG A 250 9.55 4.30 -15.66
N ALA A 251 9.98 4.03 -14.43
CA ALA A 251 10.39 2.70 -14.01
C ALA A 251 9.18 1.75 -13.88
N ALA A 252 8.08 2.24 -13.32
CA ALA A 252 6.82 1.50 -13.27
C ALA A 252 6.31 1.13 -14.67
N ASP A 253 6.41 2.04 -15.65
CA ASP A 253 6.02 1.77 -17.04
C ASP A 253 6.89 0.69 -17.69
N ARG A 254 8.20 0.67 -17.41
CA ARG A 254 9.08 -0.41 -17.89
C ARG A 254 8.77 -1.74 -17.20
N ALA A 255 8.57 -1.73 -15.88
CA ALA A 255 8.17 -2.91 -15.12
C ALA A 255 6.85 -3.49 -15.65
N ARG A 256 5.83 -2.65 -15.90
CA ARG A 256 4.55 -3.08 -16.51
C ARG A 256 4.75 -3.70 -17.88
N ARG A 257 5.60 -3.14 -18.75
CA ARG A 257 5.89 -3.72 -20.06
C ARG A 257 6.55 -5.09 -19.96
N LEU A 258 7.49 -5.24 -19.02
CA LEU A 258 8.14 -6.52 -18.75
C LEU A 258 7.12 -7.55 -18.26
N VAL A 259 6.30 -7.18 -17.27
CA VAL A 259 5.22 -8.04 -16.76
C VAL A 259 4.20 -8.38 -17.84
N ALA A 260 3.84 -7.45 -18.73
CA ALA A 260 2.97 -7.74 -19.87
C ALA A 260 3.60 -8.73 -20.86
N GLY A 261 4.94 -8.71 -21.03
CA GLY A 261 5.67 -9.76 -21.75
C GLY A 261 5.48 -11.13 -21.11
N ILE A 262 5.73 -11.22 -19.80
CA ILE A 262 5.56 -12.44 -19.02
C ILE A 262 4.12 -12.94 -19.08
N THR A 263 3.13 -12.05 -18.95
CA THR A 263 1.71 -12.42 -19.04
C THR A 263 1.37 -13.06 -20.39
N ARG A 264 1.90 -12.53 -21.50
CA ARG A 264 1.70 -13.11 -22.83
C ARG A 264 2.38 -14.47 -22.99
N GLU A 265 3.61 -14.60 -22.51
CA GLU A 265 4.34 -15.88 -22.51
C GLU A 265 3.61 -16.95 -21.69
N ARG A 266 3.10 -16.59 -20.50
CA ARG A 266 2.32 -17.48 -19.64
C ARG A 266 0.99 -17.88 -20.26
N LYS A 267 0.31 -16.95 -20.92
CA LYS A 267 -0.91 -17.25 -21.67
C LYS A 267 -0.64 -18.30 -22.76
N ALA A 268 0.40 -18.10 -23.57
CA ALA A 268 0.78 -19.07 -24.61
C ALA A 268 1.16 -20.44 -24.02
N ALA A 269 1.88 -20.47 -22.90
CA ALA A 269 2.25 -21.72 -22.23
C ALA A 269 1.03 -22.48 -21.67
N LEU A 270 0.01 -21.78 -21.18
CA LEU A 270 -1.26 -22.40 -20.76
C LEU A 270 -2.01 -22.99 -21.96
N GLU A 271 -2.08 -22.28 -23.09
CA GLU A 271 -2.71 -22.74 -24.32
C GLU A 271 -1.99 -23.98 -24.91
N GLN A 272 -0.67 -24.06 -24.77
CA GLN A 272 0.15 -25.20 -25.20
C GLN A 272 0.19 -26.36 -24.18
N GLY A 273 -0.41 -26.20 -23.00
CA GLY A 273 -0.36 -27.21 -21.92
C GLY A 273 1.01 -27.37 -21.26
N THR A 274 1.97 -26.48 -21.51
CA THR A 274 3.32 -26.49 -20.90
C THR A 274 3.36 -25.77 -19.55
N ALA A 275 2.32 -25.01 -19.21
CA ALA A 275 2.09 -24.44 -17.88
C ALA A 275 0.73 -24.88 -17.33
N THR A 276 0.58 -24.80 -16.01
CA THR A 276 -0.70 -25.05 -15.32
C THR A 276 -1.11 -23.82 -14.53
N ARG A 277 -2.39 -23.77 -14.10
CA ARG A 277 -2.90 -22.70 -13.24
C ARG A 277 -2.11 -22.48 -11.93
N SER A 278 -1.27 -23.43 -11.54
CA SER A 278 -0.47 -23.39 -10.32
C SER A 278 1.00 -23.06 -10.53
N SER A 279 1.42 -22.81 -11.77
CA SER A 279 2.82 -22.53 -12.09
C SER A 279 3.33 -21.29 -11.36
N ASP A 280 2.54 -20.21 -11.38
CA ASP A 280 2.79 -18.92 -10.74
C ASP A 280 1.49 -18.10 -10.62
N LEU A 281 1.57 -16.91 -10.01
CA LEU A 281 0.39 -16.04 -9.82
C LEU A 281 -0.25 -15.65 -11.16
N ILE A 282 0.56 -15.27 -12.15
CA ILE A 282 0.04 -14.81 -13.44
C ILE A 282 -0.74 -15.95 -14.12
N ALA A 283 -0.19 -17.17 -14.12
CA ALA A 283 -0.87 -18.34 -14.66
C ALA A 283 -2.17 -18.65 -13.91
N CYS A 284 -2.17 -18.48 -12.58
CA CYS A 284 -3.37 -18.61 -11.75
C CYS A 284 -4.45 -17.61 -12.18
N LEU A 285 -4.11 -16.32 -12.23
CA LEU A 285 -5.06 -15.25 -12.59
C LEU A 285 -5.56 -15.36 -14.03
N LEU A 286 -4.72 -15.78 -14.98
CA LEU A 286 -5.11 -16.04 -16.37
C LEU A 286 -6.11 -17.20 -16.51
N SER A 287 -6.04 -18.18 -15.60
CA SER A 287 -6.88 -19.39 -15.64
C SER A 287 -8.24 -19.21 -14.97
N LEU A 288 -8.51 -18.07 -14.35
CA LEU A 288 -9.78 -17.81 -13.67
C LEU A 288 -10.83 -17.32 -14.67
N THR A 289 -11.98 -17.98 -14.67
CA THR A 289 -13.15 -17.62 -15.48
C THR A 289 -14.36 -17.31 -14.60
N ASP A 290 -15.30 -16.55 -15.15
CA ASP A 290 -16.61 -16.32 -14.56
C ASP A 290 -17.58 -17.50 -14.85
N SER A 291 -18.84 -17.35 -14.44
CA SER A 291 -19.89 -18.36 -14.65
C SER A 291 -20.28 -18.58 -16.12
N ARG A 292 -19.88 -17.69 -17.03
CA ARG A 292 -20.09 -17.79 -18.47
C ARG A 292 -18.89 -18.40 -19.19
N GLY A 293 -17.83 -18.73 -18.46
CA GLY A 293 -16.57 -19.22 -19.03
C GLY A 293 -15.66 -18.13 -19.56
N GLU A 294 -16.01 -16.85 -19.37
CA GLU A 294 -15.20 -15.71 -19.80
C GLU A 294 -14.11 -15.40 -18.77
N ARG A 295 -13.00 -14.80 -19.21
CA ARG A 295 -11.90 -14.45 -18.30
C ARG A 295 -12.38 -13.53 -17.17
N LEU A 296 -12.09 -13.92 -15.93
CA LEU A 296 -12.49 -13.18 -14.73
C LEU A 296 -11.78 -11.83 -14.59
N LEU A 297 -10.55 -11.74 -15.10
CA LEU A 297 -9.68 -10.57 -14.98
C LEU A 297 -9.17 -10.11 -16.34
N THR A 298 -9.20 -8.79 -16.54
CA THR A 298 -8.56 -8.16 -17.69
C THR A 298 -7.03 -8.27 -17.61
N GLU A 299 -6.35 -8.14 -18.74
CA GLU A 299 -4.87 -8.14 -18.75
C GLU A 299 -4.28 -6.96 -17.95
N GLU A 300 -4.90 -5.78 -18.02
CA GLU A 300 -4.49 -4.62 -17.22
C GLU A 300 -4.62 -4.91 -15.72
N GLU A 301 -5.71 -5.52 -15.27
CA GLU A 301 -5.89 -5.94 -13.87
C GLU A 301 -4.83 -6.95 -13.45
N ILE A 302 -4.49 -7.93 -14.28
CA ILE A 302 -3.43 -8.91 -13.97
C ILE A 302 -2.09 -8.20 -13.79
N ILE A 303 -1.72 -7.29 -14.70
CA ILE A 303 -0.45 -6.57 -14.64
C ILE A 303 -0.39 -5.67 -13.40
N ASP A 304 -1.40 -4.82 -13.19
CA ASP A 304 -1.43 -3.88 -12.07
C ASP A 304 -1.44 -4.62 -10.71
N ASN A 305 -2.21 -5.71 -10.57
CA ASN A 305 -2.20 -6.52 -9.35
C ASN A 305 -0.89 -7.31 -9.16
N SER A 306 -0.20 -7.68 -10.22
CA SER A 306 1.14 -8.30 -10.12
C SER A 306 2.18 -7.31 -9.60
N ILE A 307 2.13 -6.05 -10.04
CA ILE A 307 2.99 -4.96 -9.53
C ILE A 307 2.69 -4.67 -8.05
N VAL A 308 1.40 -4.63 -7.67
CA VAL A 308 1.01 -4.48 -6.26
C VAL A 308 1.49 -5.65 -5.42
N SER A 309 1.31 -6.89 -5.89
CA SER A 309 1.75 -8.09 -5.17
C SER A 309 3.28 -8.12 -4.99
N LEU A 310 4.03 -7.70 -6.02
CA LEU A 310 5.48 -7.54 -5.94
C LEU A 310 5.88 -6.52 -4.86
N THR A 311 5.20 -5.38 -4.84
CA THR A 311 5.46 -4.31 -3.86
C THR A 311 5.11 -4.76 -2.44
N ALA A 312 3.95 -5.40 -2.27
CA ALA A 312 3.41 -5.82 -0.98
C ALA A 312 4.30 -6.87 -0.31
N GLY A 313 4.71 -7.91 -1.03
CA GLY A 313 5.54 -8.96 -0.45
C GLY A 313 7.00 -8.55 -0.22
N HIS A 314 7.51 -7.56 -0.96
CA HIS A 314 8.92 -7.21 -0.91
C HIS A 314 9.31 -6.51 0.40
N ASP A 315 8.71 -5.36 0.67
CA ASP A 315 9.15 -4.50 1.79
C ASP A 315 8.63 -5.00 3.14
N THR A 316 7.39 -5.50 3.20
CA THR A 316 6.76 -5.90 4.47
C THR A 316 7.49 -7.07 5.11
N SER A 317 7.66 -8.17 4.38
CA SER A 317 8.35 -9.37 4.85
C SER A 317 9.83 -9.11 5.12
N ALA A 318 10.51 -8.29 4.30
CA ALA A 318 11.92 -7.97 4.52
C ALA A 318 12.13 -7.17 5.81
N ILE A 319 11.25 -6.20 6.07
CA ILE A 319 11.26 -5.41 7.30
C ILE A 319 10.98 -6.30 8.51
N LEU A 320 9.95 -7.16 8.44
CA LEU A 320 9.62 -8.10 9.51
C LEU A 320 10.81 -9.01 9.85
N MET A 321 11.40 -9.68 8.84
CA MET A 321 12.55 -10.55 9.05
C MET A 321 13.75 -9.78 9.62
N THR A 322 13.96 -8.53 9.20
CA THR A 322 15.02 -7.67 9.77
C THR A 322 14.78 -7.43 11.25
N PHE A 323 13.54 -7.13 11.66
CA PHE A 323 13.21 -6.96 13.07
C PHE A 323 13.31 -8.26 13.87
N MET A 324 12.92 -9.40 13.30
CA MET A 324 13.10 -10.70 13.92
C MET A 324 14.56 -11.00 14.19
N VAL A 325 15.45 -10.81 13.20
CA VAL A 325 16.90 -10.99 13.39
C VAL A 325 17.44 -10.04 14.46
N ARG A 326 17.03 -8.76 14.44
CA ARG A 326 17.42 -7.81 15.48
C ARG A 326 16.94 -8.25 16.87
N HIS A 327 15.72 -8.74 16.99
CA HIS A 327 15.15 -9.15 18.27
C HIS A 327 15.89 -10.37 18.83
N LEU A 328 16.07 -11.41 18.01
CA LEU A 328 16.80 -12.62 18.37
C LEU A 328 18.27 -12.35 18.70
N ALA A 329 18.93 -11.43 17.99
CA ALA A 329 20.31 -11.04 18.28
C ALA A 329 20.46 -10.35 19.65
N ASN A 330 19.39 -9.76 20.20
CA ASN A 330 19.36 -9.15 21.52
C ASN A 330 18.74 -10.06 22.59
N ASP A 331 18.38 -11.30 22.23
CA ASP A 331 17.79 -12.30 23.13
C ASP A 331 18.44 -13.68 22.93
N PRO A 332 19.65 -13.89 23.49
CA PRO A 332 20.39 -15.13 23.31
C PRO A 332 19.66 -16.37 23.84
N THR A 333 18.84 -16.23 24.88
CA THR A 333 18.10 -17.33 25.49
C THR A 333 17.10 -17.92 24.50
N ASN A 334 16.27 -17.06 23.90
CA ASN A 334 15.29 -17.50 22.90
C ASN A 334 15.96 -17.99 21.61
N LEU A 335 17.09 -17.38 21.20
CA LEU A 335 17.85 -17.85 20.05
C LEU A 335 18.38 -19.27 20.24
N VAL A 336 18.98 -19.58 21.40
CA VAL A 336 19.48 -20.92 21.71
C VAL A 336 18.35 -21.95 21.76
N ALA A 337 17.21 -21.61 22.38
CA ALA A 337 16.04 -22.48 22.43
C ALA A 337 15.52 -22.84 21.02
N MET A 338 15.39 -21.83 20.16
CA MET A 338 14.93 -21.99 18.78
C MET A 338 15.86 -22.90 17.95
N VAL A 339 17.18 -22.74 18.09
CA VAL A 339 18.17 -23.57 17.37
C VAL A 339 18.18 -25.01 17.86
N GLN A 340 17.93 -25.25 19.14
CA GLN A 340 17.86 -26.59 19.73
C GLN A 340 16.53 -27.30 19.46
N GLY A 341 15.55 -26.62 18.83
CA GLY A 341 14.24 -27.20 18.51
C GLY A 341 13.39 -27.54 19.72
N LYS A 342 13.54 -26.78 20.82
CA LYS A 342 12.77 -26.95 22.07
C LYS A 342 11.57 -26.01 22.14
#